data_AF-A0A7N0VE70-F1
#
_entry.id   AF-A0A7N0VE70-F1
#
_cell.length_a   1.000
_cell.length_b   1.000
_cell.length_c   1.000
_cell.angle_alpha   90.00
_cell.angle_beta   90.00
_cell.angle_gamma   90.00
#
_symmetry.space_group_name_H-M   'P 1'
#
loop_
_entity.id
_entity.type
_entity.pdbx_description
1 polymer ?
#
loop_
_entity_poly.entity_id
_entity_poly.type
_entity_poly.pdbx_seq_one_letter_code
_entity_poly.pdbx_strand_id
1 'polypeptide(L)'
;MHILAYLTGYYFYVAVPLSLCHGCIVEVLNFTADQVAEFYVIGQERMSVIEHEFWGYLKPLTKLGWCEWAGAAIFLWGWIHQRNCHAILGSLRQRKRDRDKHVTPTGDWFNYVSSPHYLAEMVIYAGLVIASGGTDLTIWLAFAFTVANLCFAAGETHRWYLDKFEDYPRDRKAVIPLVY
;
A
#
# COMPACT_ATOMS: atom_id res chain seq x y z
N MET A 1 22.80 -1.04 -13.16
CA MET A 1 21.49 -1.54 -12.70
C MET A 1 20.86 -2.35 -13.83
N HIS A 2 20.60 -3.63 -13.59
CA HIS A 2 20.35 -4.62 -14.65
C HIS A 2 18.98 -4.44 -15.30
N ILE A 3 18.98 -4.05 -16.58
CA ILE A 3 17.80 -3.97 -17.48
C ILE A 3 16.95 -5.25 -17.44
N LEU A 4 17.61 -6.39 -17.26
CA LEU A 4 16.96 -7.69 -17.14
C LEU A 4 16.02 -7.76 -15.94
N ALA A 5 16.39 -7.21 -14.78
CA ALA A 5 15.51 -7.22 -13.59
C ALA A 5 14.25 -6.37 -13.80
N TYR A 6 14.37 -5.24 -14.49
CA TYR A 6 13.23 -4.40 -14.87
C TYR A 6 12.29 -5.09 -15.87
N LEU A 7 12.85 -5.78 -16.86
CA LEU A 7 12.07 -6.54 -17.84
C LEU A 7 11.35 -7.73 -17.21
N THR A 8 11.99 -8.44 -16.29
CA THR A 8 11.37 -9.55 -15.55
C THR A 8 10.23 -9.05 -14.66
N GLY A 9 10.43 -7.92 -13.98
CA GLY A 9 9.37 -7.26 -13.20
C GLY A 9 8.18 -6.87 -14.08
N TYR A 10 8.43 -6.17 -15.19
CA TYR A 10 7.38 -5.74 -16.12
C TYR A 10 6.59 -6.93 -16.69
N TYR A 11 7.27 -8.00 -17.08
CA TYR A 11 6.62 -9.22 -17.56
C TYR A 11 5.73 -9.84 -16.49
N PHE A 12 6.19 -9.91 -15.24
CA PHE A 12 5.40 -10.47 -14.14
C PHE A 12 4.15 -9.62 -13.83
N TYR A 13 4.29 -8.30 -13.81
CA TYR A 13 3.16 -7.38 -13.54
C TYR A 13 2.14 -7.28 -14.68
N VAL A 14 2.50 -7.64 -15.91
CA VAL A 14 1.59 -7.60 -17.06
C VAL A 14 1.02 -9.00 -17.36
N ALA A 15 1.84 -10.04 -17.34
CA ALA A 15 1.43 -11.39 -17.69
C ALA A 15 0.56 -12.06 -16.63
N VAL A 16 0.78 -11.79 -15.34
CA VAL A 16 -0.01 -12.40 -14.26
C VAL A 16 -1.45 -11.84 -14.20
N PRO A 17 -1.70 -10.52 -14.31
CA PRO A 17 -3.07 -10.02 -14.43
C PRO A 17 -3.74 -10.42 -15.74
N LEU A 18 -3.00 -10.43 -16.87
CA LEU A 18 -3.57 -10.83 -18.16
C LEU A 18 -3.94 -12.32 -18.22
N SER A 19 -3.17 -13.19 -17.55
CA SER A 19 -3.50 -14.63 -17.48
C SER A 19 -4.74 -14.89 -16.61
N LEU A 20 -4.98 -14.07 -15.59
CA LEU A 20 -6.20 -14.08 -14.78
C LEU A 20 -7.40 -13.46 -15.52
N CYS A 21 -7.18 -12.48 -16.39
CA CYS A 21 -8.24 -11.77 -17.10
C CYS A 21 -8.80 -12.49 -18.35
N HIS A 22 -8.15 -13.56 -18.84
CA HIS A 22 -8.60 -14.23 -20.07
C HIS A 22 -10.00 -14.86 -19.95
N GLY A 23 -10.40 -15.29 -18.76
CA GLY A 23 -11.78 -15.74 -18.47
C GLY A 23 -12.71 -14.65 -17.95
N CYS A 24 -12.14 -13.57 -17.41
CA CYS A 24 -12.87 -12.58 -16.60
C CYS A 24 -13.39 -11.39 -17.42
N ILE A 25 -12.84 -11.11 -18.60
CA ILE A 25 -13.24 -9.95 -19.43
C ILE A 25 -14.70 -10.03 -19.89
N VAL A 26 -15.17 -11.20 -20.32
CA VAL A 26 -16.57 -11.37 -20.76
C VAL A 26 -17.53 -11.28 -19.57
N GLU A 27 -17.11 -11.77 -18.41
CA GLU A 27 -17.87 -11.70 -17.17
C GLU A 27 -17.94 -10.26 -16.63
N VAL A 28 -16.85 -9.50 -16.71
CA VAL A 28 -16.80 -8.06 -16.36
C VAL A 28 -17.61 -7.21 -17.35
N LEU A 29 -17.61 -7.54 -18.64
CA LEU A 29 -18.43 -6.84 -19.64
C LEU A 29 -19.92 -7.11 -19.44
N ASN A 30 -20.30 -8.36 -19.17
CA ASN A 30 -21.69 -8.69 -18.84
C ASN A 30 -22.10 -8.06 -17.50
N PHE A 31 -21.23 -8.08 -16.49
CA PHE A 31 -21.46 -7.43 -15.20
C PHE A 31 -21.62 -5.91 -15.32
N THR A 32 -20.78 -5.24 -16.11
CA THR A 32 -20.91 -3.79 -16.33
C THR A 32 -22.15 -3.41 -17.13
N ALA A 33 -22.55 -4.22 -18.12
CA ALA A 33 -23.79 -4.01 -18.85
C ALA A 33 -25.03 -4.20 -17.95
N ASP A 34 -25.02 -5.22 -17.10
CA ASP A 34 -26.09 -5.51 -16.15
C ASP A 34 -26.18 -4.44 -15.06
N GLN A 35 -25.04 -3.97 -14.55
CA GLN A 35 -24.97 -2.86 -13.58
C GLN A 35 -25.48 -1.53 -14.16
N VAL A 36 -25.28 -1.25 -15.45
CA VAL A 36 -25.81 -0.05 -16.12
C VAL A 36 -27.32 -0.15 -16.33
N ALA A 37 -27.83 -1.33 -16.69
CA ALA A 37 -29.26 -1.60 -16.82
C ALA A 37 -29.97 -1.51 -15.45
N GLU A 38 -29.38 -2.08 -14.41
CA GLU A 38 -29.83 -1.97 -13.03
C GLU A 38 -29.76 -0.51 -12.52
N PHE A 39 -28.71 0.26 -12.81
CA PHE A 39 -28.64 1.66 -12.38
C PHE A 39 -29.75 2.54 -12.97
N TYR A 40 -30.24 2.21 -14.17
CA TYR A 40 -31.34 2.92 -14.82
C TYR A 40 -32.70 2.58 -14.19
N VAL A 41 -32.93 1.30 -13.87
CA VAL A 41 -34.19 0.83 -13.26
C VAL A 41 -34.24 1.12 -11.75
N ILE A 42 -33.12 0.99 -11.05
CA ILE A 42 -32.95 1.21 -9.60
C ILE A 42 -32.61 2.69 -9.30
N GLY A 43 -32.66 3.61 -10.27
CA GLY A 43 -32.53 5.05 -10.00
C GLY A 43 -33.73 5.63 -9.24
N GLN A 44 -34.89 4.97 -9.33
CA GLN A 44 -36.18 5.48 -8.86
C GLN A 44 -36.67 4.86 -7.55
N GLU A 45 -36.25 3.63 -7.20
CA GLU A 45 -36.56 2.97 -5.92
C GLU A 45 -35.42 3.04 -4.87
N ARG A 46 -34.23 3.52 -5.26
CA ARG A 46 -32.94 3.38 -4.54
C ARG A 46 -32.88 3.91 -3.13
N MET A 47 -33.60 4.98 -2.80
CA MET A 47 -33.32 5.73 -1.58
C MET A 47 -33.78 5.00 -0.30
N SER A 48 -34.69 4.03 -0.41
CA SER A 48 -35.16 3.20 0.72
C SER A 48 -34.47 1.83 0.79
N VAL A 49 -34.09 1.26 -0.36
CA VAL A 49 -33.38 -0.03 -0.45
C VAL A 49 -31.90 0.10 -0.03
N ILE A 50 -31.27 1.26 -0.29
CA ILE A 50 -29.88 1.54 0.12
C ILE A 50 -29.70 1.38 1.64
N GLU A 51 -30.65 1.83 2.48
CA GLU A 51 -30.51 1.62 3.93
C GLU A 51 -30.53 0.13 4.29
N HIS A 52 -31.41 -0.66 3.68
CA HIS A 52 -31.55 -2.08 4.01
C HIS A 52 -30.39 -2.94 3.48
N GLU A 53 -29.90 -2.66 2.27
CA GLU A 53 -28.69 -3.28 1.73
C GLU A 53 -27.44 -2.84 2.49
N PHE A 54 -27.32 -1.56 2.85
CA PHE A 54 -26.19 -1.06 3.64
C PHE A 54 -26.11 -1.77 4.99
N TRP A 55 -27.23 -1.93 5.70
CA TRP A 55 -27.28 -2.75 6.92
C TRP A 55 -26.99 -4.24 6.66
N GLY A 56 -27.33 -4.76 5.47
CA GLY A 56 -26.95 -6.09 5.01
C GLY A 56 -25.42 -6.25 4.82
N TYR A 57 -24.76 -5.27 4.22
CA TYR A 57 -23.30 -5.22 4.04
C TYR A 57 -22.54 -4.99 5.35
N LEU A 58 -23.15 -4.31 6.32
CA LEU A 58 -22.56 -4.09 7.65
C LEU A 58 -22.77 -5.26 8.62
N LYS A 59 -23.75 -6.15 8.38
CA LYS A 59 -23.97 -7.35 9.21
C LYS A 59 -22.72 -8.24 9.37
N PRO A 60 -21.92 -8.52 8.33
CA PRO A 60 -20.64 -9.22 8.45
C PRO A 60 -19.64 -8.51 9.38
N LEU A 61 -19.61 -7.16 9.39
CA LEU A 61 -18.70 -6.39 10.26
C LEU A 61 -18.98 -6.61 11.75
N THR A 62 -20.24 -6.88 12.11
CA THR A 62 -20.60 -7.21 13.49
C THR A 62 -20.24 -8.64 13.92
N LYS A 63 -19.85 -9.50 12.97
CA LYS A 63 -19.38 -10.87 13.21
C LYS A 63 -17.85 -11.01 13.16
N LEU A 64 -17.11 -9.94 12.86
CA LEU A 64 -15.65 -9.96 12.87
C LEU A 64 -15.14 -10.17 14.29
N GLY A 65 -14.19 -11.09 14.45
CA GLY A 65 -13.50 -11.31 15.71
C GLY A 65 -12.57 -10.16 16.09
N TRP A 66 -12.01 -10.25 17.30
CA TRP A 66 -11.09 -9.23 17.83
C TRP A 66 -9.79 -9.11 17.02
N CYS A 67 -9.35 -10.20 16.38
CA CYS A 67 -8.14 -10.21 15.55
C CYS A 67 -8.34 -9.37 14.28
N GLU A 68 -9.52 -9.45 13.67
CA GLU A 68 -9.88 -8.71 12.47
C GLU A 68 -9.97 -7.22 12.75
N TRP A 69 -10.58 -6.83 13.88
CA TRP A 69 -10.60 -5.44 14.33
C TRP A 69 -9.21 -4.91 14.70
N ALA A 70 -8.39 -5.70 15.39
CA ALA A 70 -7.02 -5.33 15.70
C ALA A 70 -6.16 -5.17 14.43
N GLY A 71 -6.28 -6.10 13.50
CA GLY A 71 -5.60 -6.06 12.20
C GLY A 71 -6.05 -4.86 11.36
N ALA A 72 -7.35 -4.55 11.33
CA ALA A 72 -7.89 -3.37 10.66
C ALA A 72 -7.36 -2.06 11.28
N ALA A 73 -7.27 -1.98 12.62
CA ALA A 73 -6.70 -0.82 13.29
C ALA A 73 -5.21 -0.61 12.94
N ILE A 74 -4.41 -1.69 12.94
CA ILE A 74 -2.99 -1.64 12.56
C ILE A 74 -2.84 -1.26 11.08
N PHE A 75 -3.67 -1.82 10.22
CA PHE A 75 -3.69 -1.49 8.79
C PHE A 75 -3.98 -0.01 8.56
N LEU A 76 -5.03 0.53 9.19
CA LEU A 76 -5.39 1.94 9.07
C LEU A 76 -4.30 2.86 9.62
N TRP A 77 -3.67 2.47 10.73
CA TRP A 77 -2.54 3.18 11.30
C TRP A 77 -1.36 3.26 10.31
N GLY A 78 -0.96 2.13 9.73
CA GLY A 78 0.08 2.08 8.70
C GLY A 78 -0.28 2.90 7.47
N TRP A 79 -1.52 2.82 6.99
CA TRP A 79 -2.01 3.60 5.85
C TRP A 79 -1.89 5.11 6.09
N ILE A 80 -2.30 5.60 7.27
CA ILE A 80 -2.24 7.03 7.60
C ILE A 80 -0.79 7.52 7.54
N HIS A 81 0.15 6.78 8.14
CA HIS A 81 1.57 7.12 8.08
C HIS A 81 2.14 7.06 6.66
N GLN A 82 1.78 6.04 5.87
CA GLN A 82 2.20 5.95 4.47
C GLN A 82 1.72 7.15 3.65
N ARG A 83 0.45 7.55 3.81
CA ARG A 83 -0.12 8.72 3.15
C ARG A 83 0.60 10.00 3.55
N ASN A 84 0.88 10.19 4.83
CA ASN A 84 1.62 11.35 5.33
C ASN A 84 3.03 11.39 4.75
N CYS A 85 3.71 10.25 4.71
CA CYS A 85 5.05 10.17 4.13
C CYS A 85 5.08 10.52 2.64
N HIS A 86 4.11 10.03 1.87
CA HIS A 86 3.97 10.38 0.45
C HIS A 86 3.61 11.86 0.25
N ALA A 87 2.77 12.44 1.11
CA ALA A 87 2.46 13.87 1.05
C ALA A 87 3.72 14.73 1.29
N ILE A 88 4.56 14.36 2.27
CA ILE A 88 5.85 15.01 2.54
C ILE A 88 6.76 14.92 1.30
N LEU A 89 6.97 13.72 0.76
CA LEU A 89 7.79 13.50 -0.44
C LEU A 89 7.27 14.28 -1.66
N GLY A 90 5.95 14.30 -1.85
CA GLY A 90 5.30 15.06 -2.91
C GLY A 90 5.56 16.58 -2.78
N SER A 91 5.47 17.12 -1.57
CA SER A 91 5.75 18.54 -1.31
C SER A 91 7.21 18.91 -1.58
N LEU A 92 8.15 18.00 -1.30
CA LEU A 92 9.59 18.23 -1.56
C LEU A 92 9.89 18.24 -3.06
N ARG A 93 9.20 17.42 -3.85
CA ARG A 93 9.32 17.42 -5.31
C ARG A 93 8.86 18.75 -5.91
N GLN A 94 7.79 19.34 -5.38
CA GLN A 94 7.33 20.66 -5.80
C GLN A 94 8.37 21.75 -5.46
N ARG A 95 8.87 21.76 -4.21
CA ARG A 95 9.89 22.72 -3.76
C ARG A 95 11.21 22.61 -4.52
N LYS A 96 11.61 21.40 -4.94
CA LYS A 96 12.81 21.20 -5.75
C LYS A 96 12.72 21.91 -7.10
N ARG A 97 11.53 21.91 -7.74
CA ARG A 97 11.31 22.61 -9.01
C ARG A 97 11.59 24.10 -8.90
N ASP A 98 11.34 24.69 -7.74
CA ASP A 98 11.49 26.13 -7.50
C ASP A 98 12.88 26.53 -7.00
N ARG A 99 13.65 25.61 -6.40
CA ARG A 99 14.86 25.94 -5.63
C ARG A 99 16.13 25.18 -6.04
N ASP A 100 16.03 24.27 -7.02
CA ASP A 100 17.08 23.40 -7.61
C ASP A 100 17.98 22.60 -6.64
N LYS A 101 17.75 22.75 -5.33
CA LYS A 101 18.45 22.03 -4.26
C LYS A 101 17.58 20.87 -3.79
N HIS A 102 18.19 19.69 -3.73
CA HIS A 102 17.60 18.54 -3.07
C HIS A 102 17.59 18.82 -1.56
N VAL A 103 16.44 18.67 -0.92
CA VAL A 103 16.25 18.91 0.52
C VAL A 103 15.88 17.58 1.17
N THR A 104 16.54 17.26 2.27
CA THR A 104 16.28 16.04 3.05
C THR A 104 14.85 16.08 3.64
N PRO A 105 14.04 15.02 3.48
CA PRO A 105 12.72 14.95 4.09
C PRO A 105 12.81 15.00 5.62
N THR A 106 11.92 15.79 6.23
CA THR A 106 11.77 15.94 7.68
C THR A 106 10.27 15.92 8.01
N GLY A 107 9.92 15.33 9.16
CA GLY A 107 8.52 15.16 9.60
C GLY A 107 8.06 13.70 9.65
N ASP A 108 7.09 13.41 10.51
CA ASP A 108 6.63 12.05 10.82
C ASP A 108 7.80 11.09 11.14
N TRP A 109 7.76 9.85 10.66
CA TRP A 109 8.81 8.86 10.86
C TRP A 109 10.12 9.13 10.09
N PHE A 110 10.19 10.17 9.23
CA PHE A 110 11.46 10.54 8.57
C PHE A 110 12.54 11.00 9.54
N ASN A 111 12.17 11.35 10.79
CA ASN A 111 13.14 11.70 11.81
C ASN A 111 13.95 10.50 12.31
N TYR A 112 13.39 9.28 12.19
CA TYR A 112 13.99 8.05 12.70
C TYR A 112 14.57 7.19 11.59
N VAL A 113 13.89 7.15 10.43
CA VAL A 113 14.26 6.28 9.31
C VAL A 113 14.29 7.06 7.99
N SER A 114 15.16 6.65 7.07
CA SER A 114 15.32 7.27 5.75
C SER A 114 14.10 7.06 4.87
N SER A 115 13.50 5.88 4.94
CA SER A 115 12.35 5.48 4.11
C SER A 115 11.16 4.99 4.96
N PRO A 116 10.50 5.89 5.71
CA PRO A 116 9.38 5.54 6.59
C PRO A 116 8.14 5.03 5.87
N HIS A 117 7.94 5.39 4.60
CA HIS A 117 6.84 4.87 3.80
C HIS A 117 6.95 3.36 3.58
N TYR A 118 8.17 2.82 3.48
CA TYR A 118 8.40 1.38 3.40
C TYR A 118 8.12 0.69 4.74
N LEU A 119 8.49 1.31 5.86
CA LEU A 119 8.13 0.82 7.18
C LEU A 119 6.60 0.80 7.36
N ALA A 120 5.92 1.86 6.94
CA ALA A 120 4.46 1.92 6.98
C ALA A 120 3.81 0.83 6.13
N GLU A 121 4.35 0.54 4.95
CA GLU A 121 3.88 -0.56 4.11
C GLU A 121 4.09 -1.94 4.78
N MET A 122 5.21 -2.16 5.46
CA MET A 122 5.38 -3.38 6.29
C MET A 122 4.31 -3.50 7.39
N VAL A 123 3.98 -2.39 8.07
CA VAL A 123 2.92 -2.36 9.10
C VAL A 123 1.55 -2.69 8.52
N ILE A 124 1.25 -2.21 7.31
CA ILE A 124 -0.01 -2.53 6.60
C ILE A 124 -0.13 -4.04 6.36
N TYR A 125 0.91 -4.67 5.81
CA TYR A 125 0.89 -6.13 5.58
C TYR A 125 0.90 -6.93 6.88
N ALA A 126 1.54 -6.44 7.95
CA ALA A 126 1.44 -7.05 9.26
C ALA A 126 -0.01 -7.00 9.80
N GLY A 127 -0.71 -5.87 9.59
CA GLY A 127 -2.13 -5.75 9.88
C GLY A 127 -2.99 -6.76 9.11
N LEU A 128 -2.67 -7.02 7.83
CA LEU A 128 -3.35 -8.05 7.03
C LEU A 128 -3.12 -9.48 7.56
N VAL A 129 -1.90 -9.81 7.99
CA VAL A 129 -1.60 -11.11 8.61
C VAL A 129 -2.41 -11.30 9.90
N ILE A 130 -2.52 -10.25 10.72
CA ILE A 130 -3.31 -10.29 11.96
C ILE A 130 -4.81 -10.39 11.64
N ALA A 131 -5.29 -9.63 10.66
CA ALA A 131 -6.69 -9.64 10.24
C ALA A 131 -7.11 -10.98 9.63
N SER A 132 -6.20 -11.74 9.03
CA SER A 132 -6.49 -13.09 8.52
C SER A 132 -6.43 -14.17 9.60
N GLY A 133 -6.18 -13.80 10.87
CA GLY A 133 -5.95 -14.75 11.95
C GLY A 133 -4.64 -15.53 11.82
N GLY A 134 -3.75 -15.14 10.91
CA GLY A 134 -2.45 -15.77 10.70
C GLY A 134 -2.49 -17.17 10.07
N THR A 135 -3.65 -17.63 9.59
CA THR A 135 -3.82 -18.98 9.03
C THR A 135 -3.55 -19.06 7.53
N ASP A 136 -3.61 -17.93 6.82
CA ASP A 136 -3.42 -17.90 5.37
C ASP A 136 -1.94 -17.80 5.00
N LEU A 137 -1.40 -18.88 4.45
CA LEU A 137 -0.01 -18.95 3.97
C LEU A 137 0.27 -17.92 2.87
N THR A 138 -0.72 -17.58 2.04
CA THR A 138 -0.57 -16.61 0.95
C THR A 138 -0.24 -15.23 1.50
N ILE A 139 -0.93 -14.82 2.57
CA ILE A 139 -0.73 -13.52 3.22
C ILE A 139 0.62 -13.48 3.93
N TRP A 140 1.05 -14.59 4.54
CA TRP A 140 2.39 -14.72 5.10
C TRP A 140 3.49 -14.61 4.04
N LEU A 141 3.33 -15.27 2.90
CA LEU A 141 4.28 -15.17 1.79
C LEU A 141 4.32 -13.75 1.21
N ALA A 142 3.16 -13.10 1.06
CA ALA A 142 3.07 -11.72 0.62
C ALA A 142 3.78 -10.77 1.62
N PHE A 143 3.54 -10.93 2.92
CA PHE A 143 4.22 -10.16 3.95
C PHE A 143 5.73 -10.36 3.93
N ALA A 144 6.20 -11.62 3.89
CA ALA A 144 7.63 -11.94 3.85
C ALA A 144 8.31 -11.36 2.60
N PHE A 145 7.66 -11.48 1.44
CA PHE A 145 8.14 -10.90 0.19
C PHE A 145 8.21 -9.37 0.26
N THR A 146 7.15 -8.73 0.74
CA THR A 146 7.11 -7.26 0.90
C THR A 146 8.22 -6.80 1.85
N VAL A 147 8.40 -7.44 2.99
CA VAL A 147 9.47 -7.09 3.94
C VAL A 147 10.84 -7.23 3.29
N ALA A 148 11.13 -8.36 2.64
CA ALA A 148 12.43 -8.58 2.00
C ALA A 148 12.72 -7.56 0.87
N ASN A 149 11.74 -7.33 0.00
CA ASN A 149 11.88 -6.40 -1.12
C ASN A 149 12.08 -4.96 -0.64
N LEU A 150 11.29 -4.52 0.35
CA LEU A 150 11.37 -3.17 0.89
C LEU A 150 12.65 -2.94 1.71
N CYS A 151 13.11 -3.93 2.48
CA CYS A 151 14.40 -3.85 3.17
C CYS A 151 15.56 -3.64 2.19
N PHE A 152 15.56 -4.37 1.08
CA PHE A 152 16.58 -4.22 0.04
C PHE A 152 16.50 -2.84 -0.63
N ALA A 153 15.32 -2.43 -1.08
CA ALA A 153 15.10 -1.14 -1.74
C ALA A 153 15.50 0.05 -0.85
N ALA A 154 15.21 -0.06 0.45
CA ALA A 154 15.56 0.97 1.40
C ALA A 154 17.05 1.03 1.74
N GLY A 155 17.73 -0.12 1.79
CA GLY A 155 19.19 -0.15 1.96
C GLY A 155 19.90 0.61 0.85
N GLU A 156 19.48 0.39 -0.40
CA GLU A 156 20.00 1.14 -1.55
C GLU A 156 19.63 2.63 -1.49
N THR A 157 18.41 2.95 -1.06
CA THR A 157 17.96 4.34 -0.89
C THR A 157 18.77 5.06 0.19
N HIS A 158 19.05 4.40 1.32
CA HIS A 158 19.85 4.94 2.42
C HIS A 158 21.29 5.19 1.98
N ARG A 159 21.91 4.25 1.24
CA ARG A 159 23.25 4.42 0.65
C ARG A 159 23.28 5.60 -0.32
N TRP A 160 22.25 5.72 -1.16
CA TRP A 160 22.14 6.87 -2.07
C TRP A 160 22.04 8.20 -1.31
N TYR A 161 21.28 8.27 -0.22
CA TYR A 161 21.20 9.47 0.62
C TYR A 161 22.56 9.83 1.23
N LEU A 162 23.30 8.85 1.76
CA LEU A 162 24.64 9.07 2.34
C LEU A 162 25.67 9.56 1.31
N ASP A 163 25.61 9.07 0.07
CA ASP A 163 26.52 9.48 -1.00
C ASP A 163 26.15 10.86 -1.57
N LYS A 164 24.86 11.18 -1.61
CA LYS A 164 24.37 12.40 -2.28
C LYS A 164 24.37 13.64 -1.39
N PHE A 165 24.24 13.49 -0.08
CA PHE A 165 24.07 14.60 0.86
C PHE A 165 25.19 14.57 1.92
N GLU A 166 26.09 15.55 1.87
CA GLU A 166 27.18 15.69 2.85
C GLU A 166 26.65 15.93 4.27
N ASP A 167 25.55 16.69 4.41
CA ASP A 167 24.90 17.01 5.69
C ASP A 167 23.81 16.00 6.10
N TYR A 168 23.83 14.76 5.60
CA TYR A 168 22.80 13.77 5.96
C TYR A 168 22.97 13.30 7.42
N PRO A 169 21.90 13.31 8.24
CA PRO A 169 21.98 12.85 9.62
C PRO A 169 22.27 11.34 9.68
N ARG A 170 23.48 11.00 10.16
CA ARG A 170 23.99 9.62 10.25
C ARG A 170 23.25 8.76 11.28
N ASP A 171 22.47 9.38 12.16
CA ASP A 171 21.66 8.67 13.16
C ASP A 171 20.40 8.02 12.56
N ARG A 172 19.98 8.41 11.34
CA ARG A 172 18.83 7.81 10.67
C ARG A 172 19.16 6.40 10.19
N LYS A 173 18.21 5.48 10.34
CA LYS A 173 18.29 4.09 9.88
C LYS A 173 17.60 3.91 8.53
N ALA A 174 17.88 2.83 7.81
CA ALA A 174 17.32 2.62 6.47
C ALA A 174 15.79 2.40 6.51
N VAL A 175 15.29 1.52 7.38
CA VAL A 175 13.86 1.16 7.48
C VAL A 175 13.39 0.83 8.89
N ILE A 176 14.13 0.02 9.62
CA ILE A 176 13.70 -0.50 10.92
C ILE A 176 14.37 0.36 12.00
N PRO A 177 13.58 1.11 12.80
CA PRO A 177 14.13 1.86 13.90
C PRO A 177 14.95 0.92 14.80
N LEU A 178 16.20 1.32 15.10
CA LEU A 178 17.12 0.63 16.02
C LEU A 178 17.77 -0.68 15.53
N VAL A 179 17.47 -1.18 14.32
CA VAL A 179 18.08 -2.42 13.78
C VAL A 179 18.76 -2.20 12.43
N TYR A 180 18.07 -1.59 11.47
CA TYR A 180 18.55 -1.46 10.09
C TYR A 180 18.08 -0.18 9.41
#